data_AF-J3ETK5-F1
#
_entry.id   AF-J3ETK5-F1
#
_cell.length_a   1.000
_cell.length_b   1.000
_cell.length_c   1.000
_cell.angle_alpha   90.00
_cell.angle_beta   90.00
_cell.angle_gamma   90.00
#
_symmetry.space_group_name_H-M   'P 1'
#
loop_
_entity.id
_entity.type
_entity.pdbx_description
1 polymer ?
#
loop_
_entity_poly.entity_id
_entity_poly.type
_entity_poly.pdbx_seq_one_letter_code
_entity_poly.pdbx_strand_id
1 'polypeptide(L)'
;MMRKHYLTVLATLAIATGGIWGSTLAHATDQADQRQESRDVKQEGREGSREAKEECKEGDEKSRNDCRQDKRDTKQDSRDTARDVKY
;
A
#
# COMPACT_ATOMS: atom_id res chain seq x y z
N MET A 1 7.13 -54.53 -6.47
CA MET A 1 7.30 -53.39 -7.41
C MET A 1 6.11 -52.44 -7.40
N MET A 2 4.87 -52.92 -7.54
CA MET A 2 3.63 -52.11 -7.51
C MET A 2 3.51 -51.12 -6.32
N ARG A 3 3.89 -51.54 -5.11
CA ARG A 3 3.80 -50.72 -3.89
C ARG A 3 4.78 -49.54 -3.88
N LYS A 4 5.95 -49.68 -4.52
CA LYS A 4 6.91 -48.58 -4.72
C LYS A 4 6.38 -47.56 -5.73
N HIS A 5 5.79 -48.05 -6.83
CA HIS A 5 5.17 -47.20 -7.84
C HIS A 5 3.97 -46.42 -7.28
N TYR A 6 3.15 -47.05 -6.43
CA TYR A 6 2.06 -46.37 -5.71
C TYR A 6 2.56 -45.26 -4.79
N LEU A 7 3.62 -45.50 -4.02
CA LEU A 7 4.20 -44.49 -3.13
C LEU A 7 4.82 -43.33 -3.90
N THR A 8 5.50 -43.59 -5.03
CA THR A 8 6.02 -42.51 -5.89
C THR A 8 4.90 -41.70 -6.53
N VAL A 9 3.81 -42.34 -6.98
CA VAL A 9 2.66 -41.63 -7.58
C VAL A 9 1.95 -40.75 -6.54
N LEU A 10 1.75 -41.25 -5.32
CA LEU A 10 1.16 -40.48 -4.22
C LEU A 10 2.04 -39.29 -3.82
N ALA A 11 3.37 -39.47 -3.75
CA ALA A 11 4.29 -38.39 -3.45
C ALA A 11 4.28 -37.30 -4.52
N THR A 12 4.24 -37.68 -5.81
CA THR A 12 4.15 -36.70 -6.91
C THR A 12 2.81 -35.95 -6.92
N LEU A 13 1.72 -36.61 -6.56
CA LEU A 13 0.39 -35.97 -6.48
C LEU A 13 0.33 -34.94 -5.34
N ALA A 14 0.90 -35.25 -4.17
CA ALA A 14 0.92 -34.36 -3.02
C ALA A 14 1.73 -33.08 -3.26
N ILE A 15 2.86 -33.18 -3.98
CA ILE A 15 3.69 -32.03 -4.35
C ILE A 15 2.97 -31.13 -5.36
N ALA A 16 2.26 -31.72 -6.34
CA ALA A 16 1.48 -30.97 -7.32
C ALA A 16 0.31 -30.18 -6.69
N THR A 17 -0.29 -30.69 -5.61
CA THR A 17 -1.35 -29.97 -4.87
C THR A 17 -0.82 -28.91 -3.90
N GLY A 18 0.36 -29.11 -3.32
CA GLY A 18 0.93 -28.19 -2.32
C GLY A 18 1.50 -26.89 -2.89
N GLY A 19 2.03 -26.93 -4.12
CA GLY A 19 2.67 -25.76 -4.76
C GLY A 19 1.71 -24.61 -5.08
N ILE A 20 0.41 -24.87 -5.22
CA ILE A 20 -0.58 -23.87 -5.60
C ILE A 20 -0.96 -22.95 -4.42
N TRP A 21 -0.90 -23.45 -3.18
CA TRP A 21 -1.27 -22.64 -2.01
C TRP A 21 -0.21 -21.60 -1.62
N GLY A 22 1.09 -21.90 -1.79
CA GLY A 22 2.17 -20.99 -1.40
C GLY A 22 2.15 -19.63 -2.12
N SER A 23 1.85 -19.64 -3.42
CA SER A 23 1.79 -18.41 -4.24
C SER A 23 0.69 -17.46 -3.78
N THR A 24 -0.45 -17.99 -3.32
CA THR A 24 -1.60 -17.16 -2.90
C THR A 24 -1.35 -16.40 -1.59
N LEU A 25 -0.58 -16.99 -0.67
CA LEU A 25 -0.23 -16.36 0.60
C LEU A 25 0.75 -15.20 0.41
N ALA A 26 1.77 -15.36 -0.44
CA ALA A 26 2.74 -14.30 -0.74
C ALA A 26 2.10 -13.07 -1.41
N HIS A 27 1.24 -13.27 -2.40
CA HIS A 27 0.52 -12.15 -3.02
C HIS A 27 -0.44 -11.45 -2.04
N ALA A 28 -1.00 -12.18 -1.07
CA ALA A 28 -1.86 -11.59 -0.04
C ALA A 28 -1.08 -10.70 0.94
N THR A 29 0.15 -11.08 1.31
CA THR A 29 1.02 -10.27 2.18
C THR A 29 1.50 -9.02 1.47
N ASP A 30 1.98 -9.14 0.23
CA ASP A 30 2.47 -7.98 -0.53
C ASP A 30 1.37 -6.93 -0.74
N GLN A 31 0.13 -7.38 -0.96
CA GLN A 31 -1.01 -6.49 -1.13
C GLN A 31 -1.50 -5.90 0.20
N ALA A 32 -1.23 -6.54 1.33
CA ALA A 32 -1.51 -5.99 2.66
C ALA A 32 -0.52 -4.86 2.98
N ASP A 33 0.76 -5.07 2.69
CA ASP A 33 1.84 -4.10 2.93
C ASP A 33 1.63 -2.84 2.09
N GLN A 34 1.36 -2.96 0.79
CA GLN A 34 1.03 -1.82 -0.08
C GLN A 34 -0.20 -1.03 0.42
N ARG A 35 -1.21 -1.69 0.99
CA ARG A 35 -2.36 -1.00 1.58
C ARG A 35 -2.01 -0.27 2.86
N GLN A 36 -1.08 -0.80 3.65
CA GLN A 36 -0.60 -0.16 4.86
C GLN A 36 0.23 1.07 4.51
N GLU A 37 1.20 0.95 3.61
CA GLU A 37 2.02 2.06 3.12
C GLU A 37 1.15 3.17 2.50
N SER A 38 0.16 2.80 1.68
CA SER A 38 -0.82 3.75 1.13
C SER A 38 -1.66 4.47 2.20
N ARG A 39 -1.84 3.90 3.40
CA ARG A 39 -2.48 4.59 4.52
C ARG A 39 -1.50 5.56 5.17
N ASP A 40 -0.27 5.13 5.38
CA ASP A 40 0.78 5.91 6.04
C ASP A 40 1.09 7.18 5.23
N VAL A 41 1.28 7.07 3.91
CA VAL A 41 1.42 8.23 3.00
C VAL A 41 0.25 9.23 3.14
N LYS A 42 -0.99 8.72 3.27
CA LYS A 42 -2.16 9.61 3.47
C LYS A 42 -2.19 10.24 4.86
N GLN A 43 -1.61 9.61 5.88
CA GLN A 43 -1.55 10.19 7.23
C GLN A 43 -0.48 11.27 7.27
N GLU A 44 0.72 10.98 6.76
CA GLU A 44 1.80 11.96 6.61
C GLU A 44 1.33 13.19 5.81
N GLY A 45 0.67 12.96 4.66
CA GLY A 45 0.08 14.05 3.88
C GLY A 45 -0.99 14.85 4.63
N ARG A 46 -1.75 14.24 5.56
CA ARG A 46 -2.72 14.99 6.39
C ARG A 46 -2.00 15.88 7.41
N GLU A 47 -0.92 15.39 8.00
CA GLU A 47 -0.11 16.13 8.96
C GLU A 47 0.65 17.26 8.27
N GLY A 48 1.40 16.97 7.20
CA GLY A 48 2.07 17.96 6.38
C GLY A 48 1.12 19.03 5.83
N SER A 49 -0.09 18.67 5.41
CA SER A 49 -1.08 19.67 4.97
C SER A 49 -1.63 20.57 6.10
N ARG A 50 -1.52 20.16 7.36
CA ARG A 50 -1.84 21.01 8.51
C ARG A 50 -0.67 21.94 8.78
N GLU A 51 0.54 21.42 8.82
CA GLU A 51 1.78 22.17 9.01
C GLU A 51 1.95 23.25 7.94
N ALA A 52 1.91 22.89 6.66
CA ALA A 52 1.99 23.83 5.54
C ALA A 52 0.91 24.94 5.59
N LYS A 53 -0.25 24.64 6.18
CA LYS A 53 -1.29 25.64 6.38
C LYS A 53 -0.99 26.58 7.53
N GLU A 54 -0.42 26.08 8.64
CA GLU A 54 -0.02 26.95 9.75
C GLU A 54 1.15 27.83 9.31
N GLU A 55 2.17 27.28 8.65
CA GLU A 55 3.27 28.04 8.06
C GLU A 55 2.77 29.12 7.08
N CYS A 56 1.83 28.77 6.19
CA CYS A 56 1.23 29.75 5.27
C CYS A 56 0.48 30.87 5.98
N LYS A 57 -0.16 30.60 7.13
CA LYS A 57 -0.84 31.66 7.91
C LYS A 57 0.16 32.53 8.69
N GLU A 58 1.30 31.97 9.08
CA GLU A 58 2.37 32.69 9.75
C GLU A 58 3.10 33.62 8.77
N GLY A 59 3.18 33.25 7.49
CA GLY A 59 3.59 34.14 6.42
C GLY A 59 2.54 35.20 6.09
N ASP A 60 2.92 36.47 6.04
CA ASP A 60 2.03 37.59 5.67
C ASP A 60 1.78 37.70 4.15
N GLU A 61 2.32 36.78 3.35
CA GLU A 61 2.36 36.86 1.89
C GLU A 61 1.09 36.36 1.20
N LYS A 62 0.30 35.51 1.87
CA LYS A 62 -0.84 34.78 1.27
C LYS A 62 -2.15 35.06 2.00
N SER A 63 -3.26 35.06 1.27
CA SER A 63 -4.57 35.18 1.90
C SER A 63 -4.97 33.87 2.58
N ARG A 64 -5.92 33.94 3.53
CA ARG A 64 -6.50 32.75 4.16
C ARG A 64 -7.14 31.78 3.16
N ASN A 65 -7.57 32.27 2.00
CA ASN A 65 -8.12 31.41 0.95
C ASN A 65 -7.01 30.64 0.24
N ASP A 66 -5.89 31.30 -0.05
CA ASP A 66 -4.71 30.68 -0.66
C ASP A 66 -4.16 29.58 0.26
N CYS A 67 -4.00 29.84 1.55
CA CYS A 67 -3.57 28.81 2.51
C CYS A 67 -4.56 27.63 2.65
N ARG A 68 -5.85 27.84 2.35
CA ARG A 68 -6.83 26.74 2.29
C ARG A 68 -6.68 25.94 1.00
N GLN A 69 -6.30 26.59 -0.09
CA GLN A 69 -6.07 25.96 -1.38
C GLN A 69 -4.79 25.13 -1.34
N ASP A 70 -3.68 25.70 -0.88
CA ASP A 70 -2.40 24.99 -0.71
C ASP A 70 -2.59 23.71 0.13
N LYS A 71 -3.33 23.80 1.23
CA LYS A 71 -3.70 22.63 2.04
C LYS A 71 -4.46 21.55 1.27
N ARG A 72 -5.37 21.94 0.36
CA ARG A 72 -6.13 21.00 -0.47
C ARG A 72 -5.20 20.34 -1.48
N ASP A 73 -4.28 21.11 -2.05
CA ASP A 73 -3.34 20.64 -3.07
C ASP A 73 -2.34 19.65 -2.44
N THR A 74 -1.74 19.96 -1.29
CA THR A 74 -0.88 19.00 -0.54
C THR A 74 -1.64 17.70 -0.19
N LYS A 75 -2.93 17.81 0.17
CA LYS A 75 -3.76 16.62 0.41
C LYS A 75 -4.06 15.84 -0.85
N GLN A 76 -4.11 16.50 -2.00
CA GLN A 76 -4.36 15.85 -3.27
C GLN A 76 -3.11 15.13 -3.75
N ASP A 77 -1.94 15.77 -3.64
CA ASP A 77 -0.64 15.16 -3.97
C ASP A 77 -0.43 13.87 -3.16
N SER A 78 -0.60 13.92 -1.84
CA SER A 78 -0.48 12.72 -0.99
C SER A 78 -1.52 11.62 -1.31
N ARG A 79 -2.71 11.98 -1.81
CA ARG A 79 -3.67 10.97 -2.29
C ARG A 79 -3.23 10.34 -3.59
N ASP A 80 -2.60 11.11 -4.46
CA ASP A 80 -2.13 10.67 -5.76
C ASP A 80 -0.92 9.74 -5.56
N THR A 81 0.07 10.14 -4.75
CA THR A 81 1.17 9.27 -4.30
C THR A 81 0.66 7.98 -3.66
N ALA A 82 -0.35 8.07 -2.79
CA ALA A 82 -0.89 6.88 -2.16
C ALA A 82 -1.68 5.98 -3.11
N ARG A 83 -2.11 6.44 -4.30
CA ARG A 83 -2.65 5.57 -5.34
C ARG A 83 -1.54 4.82 -6.04
N ASP A 84 -0.41 5.48 -6.29
CA ASP A 84 0.75 4.88 -6.97
C ASP A 84 1.38 3.76 -6.13
N VAL A 85 1.35 3.86 -4.80
CA VAL A 85 1.83 2.80 -3.87
C VAL A 85 0.91 1.57 -3.83
N LYS A 86 -0.36 1.72 -4.19
CA LYS A 86 -1.39 0.69 -3.99
C LYS A 86 -1.44 -0.33 -5.15
N TYR A 87 -0.58 -0.21 -6.16
CA TYR A 87 -0.60 -0.99 -7.40
C TYR A 87 0.79 -1.41 -7.84
#